data_AF-A0A0M3IV50-F1
#
_entry.id   AF-A0A0M3IV50-F1
#
_cell.length_a   1.000
_cell.length_b   1.000
_cell.length_c   1.000
_cell.angle_alpha   90.00
_cell.angle_beta   90.00
_cell.angle_gamma   90.00
#
_symmetry.space_group_name_H-M   'P 1'
#
loop_
_entity.id
_entity.type
_entity.pdbx_description
1 polymer ?
#
loop_
_entity_poly.entity_id
_entity_poly.type
_entity_poly.pdbx_seq_one_letter_code
_entity_poly.pdbx_strand_id
1 'polypeptide(L)'
;MFITSYIIARSDSERSKTTTVTSLIFDESHRSAVLVLSDPVGVEEVKNIVSFPSDIQQTIRWTPISIYKKATYARVFCVNSSTTLGTAMLKSPAGLVLGEVEPEEGFMDVKAIYAAYDIDRRQPSKARSEALSTVIENCNALIEEISKEKTDRLNKWPLFTLTRCLMELDSIQYHDQILANLKRLADELDPQRREMYRDMMAQQRLKAHLRSVDENGERLVDKIIYSGNRGAQLRLKNLGLRSLKRLEPLAAFITIFDASGNAFTSLCEFSIFPRLTYLTVDSNPIQSIADLCRLPKLEYLSMASTALCKVEDVLPVLETPS
;
A
#
# COMPACT_ATOMS: atom_id res chain seq x y z
N MET A 1 13.06 11.36 -18.69
CA MET A 1 11.73 11.85 -19.10
C MET A 1 11.10 10.71 -19.89
N PHE A 2 9.86 10.31 -19.58
CA PHE A 2 9.18 9.04 -20.00
C PHE A 2 9.79 7.81 -19.29
N ILE A 3 9.15 7.03 -18.39
CA ILE A 3 7.77 6.56 -18.25
C ILE A 3 7.38 6.62 -16.75
N THR A 4 7.05 7.81 -16.26
CA THR A 4 6.31 8.02 -14.99
C THR A 4 5.00 8.78 -15.24
N SER A 5 4.71 9.10 -16.50
CA SER A 5 3.66 10.03 -16.92
C SER A 5 2.29 9.40 -17.17
N TYR A 6 2.13 8.07 -17.10
CA TYR A 6 0.79 7.46 -17.26
C TYR A 6 0.00 7.30 -15.95
N ILE A 7 0.60 7.61 -14.80
CA ILE A 7 -0.07 7.62 -13.48
C ILE A 7 -0.16 9.05 -12.90
N ILE A 8 0.52 10.02 -13.52
CA ILE A 8 0.56 11.42 -13.09
C ILE A 8 0.21 12.33 -14.27
N ALA A 9 -1.05 12.31 -14.69
CA ALA A 9 -1.66 13.35 -15.53
C ALA A 9 -3.20 13.27 -15.55
N ARG A 10 -3.85 12.83 -14.47
CA ARG A 10 -5.24 13.23 -14.24
C ARG A 10 -5.17 14.43 -13.32
N SER A 11 -5.80 15.54 -13.70
CA SER A 11 -6.00 16.65 -12.78
C SER A 11 -6.72 16.12 -11.53
N ASP A 12 -6.51 16.73 -10.37
CA ASP A 12 -7.17 16.27 -9.14
C ASP A 12 -8.70 16.23 -9.29
N SER A 13 -9.28 17.11 -10.14
CA SER A 13 -10.70 17.08 -10.49
C SER A 13 -11.13 15.86 -11.33
N GLU A 14 -10.24 15.30 -12.15
CA GLU A 14 -10.54 14.09 -12.94
C GLU A 14 -10.42 12.80 -12.11
N ARG A 15 -9.52 12.76 -11.12
CA ARG A 15 -9.41 11.62 -10.20
C ARG A 15 -10.64 11.48 -9.32
N SER A 16 -11.15 12.60 -8.80
CA SER A 16 -12.39 12.67 -8.02
C SER A 16 -13.58 12.04 -8.77
N LYS A 17 -13.65 12.20 -10.10
CA LYS A 17 -14.73 11.67 -10.96
C LYS A 17 -14.70 10.16 -11.21
N THR A 18 -13.63 9.45 -10.86
CA THR A 18 -13.52 7.99 -11.06
C THR A 18 -13.22 7.24 -9.77
N THR A 19 -13.18 7.92 -8.63
CA THR A 19 -12.82 7.30 -7.35
C THR A 19 -13.95 6.38 -6.89
N THR A 20 -13.58 5.16 -6.48
CA THR A 20 -14.51 4.17 -5.92
C THR A 20 -14.12 3.82 -4.50
N VAL A 21 -15.08 3.28 -3.75
CA VAL A 21 -14.83 2.72 -2.42
C VAL A 21 -14.14 1.38 -2.60
N THR A 22 -12.99 1.19 -1.94
CA THR A 22 -12.26 -0.09 -1.88
C THR A 22 -12.72 -0.91 -0.68
N SER A 23 -12.90 -0.28 0.48
CA SER A 23 -13.48 -0.93 1.66
C SER A 23 -14.09 0.07 2.63
N LEU A 24 -15.10 -0.35 3.37
CA LEU A 24 -15.69 0.38 4.49
C LEU A 24 -15.91 -0.60 5.65
N ILE A 25 -15.17 -0.43 6.75
CA ILE A 25 -15.21 -1.34 7.89
C ILE A 25 -15.56 -0.57 9.14
N PHE A 26 -16.63 -0.99 9.82
CA PHE A 26 -17.11 -0.39 11.06
C PHE A 26 -16.39 -0.99 12.27
N ASP A 27 -16.28 -0.20 13.34
CA ASP A 27 -15.90 -0.70 14.65
C ASP A 27 -17.07 -1.40 15.34
N GLU A 28 -16.83 -2.12 16.44
CA GLU A 28 -17.89 -2.83 17.18
C GLU A 28 -18.97 -1.90 17.76
N SER A 29 -18.63 -0.62 18.00
CA SER A 29 -19.58 0.36 18.53
C SER A 29 -20.53 0.93 17.47
N HIS A 30 -20.23 0.68 16.19
CA HIS A 30 -20.83 1.32 15.01
C HIS A 30 -20.78 2.85 15.06
N ARG A 31 -19.91 3.45 15.89
CA ARG A 31 -19.71 4.91 15.99
C ARG A 31 -18.46 5.37 15.25
N SER A 32 -17.61 4.42 14.83
CA SER A 32 -16.49 4.73 13.94
C SER A 32 -16.38 3.73 12.80
N ALA A 33 -15.79 4.19 11.69
CA ALA A 33 -15.50 3.36 10.55
C ALA A 33 -14.18 3.78 9.89
N VAL A 34 -13.55 2.84 9.19
CA VAL A 34 -12.40 3.11 8.34
C VAL A 34 -12.84 2.94 6.90
N LEU A 35 -12.75 4.03 6.14
CA LEU A 35 -13.03 4.08 4.72
C LEU A 35 -11.71 4.06 3.94
N VAL A 36 -11.64 3.25 2.90
CA VAL A 36 -10.52 3.18 1.96
C VAL A 36 -11.04 3.39 0.55
N LEU A 37 -10.38 4.25 -0.20
CA LEU A 37 -10.75 4.66 -1.56
C LEU A 37 -9.69 4.23 -2.59
N SER A 38 -10.13 4.08 -3.84
CA SER A 38 -9.26 3.69 -4.96
C SER A 38 -8.19 4.75 -5.27
N ASP A 39 -8.45 6.01 -4.93
CA ASP A 39 -7.63 7.18 -5.19
C ASP A 39 -7.72 8.20 -4.05
N PRO A 40 -6.69 9.05 -3.86
CA PRO A 40 -6.71 10.05 -2.81
C PRO A 40 -7.66 11.19 -3.17
N VAL A 41 -8.56 11.54 -2.25
CA VAL A 41 -9.54 12.63 -2.42
C VAL A 41 -9.52 13.57 -1.21
N GLY A 42 -10.11 14.75 -1.36
CA GLY A 42 -10.28 15.71 -0.27
C GLY A 42 -11.43 15.36 0.67
N VAL A 43 -11.44 15.98 1.86
CA VAL A 43 -12.49 15.78 2.89
C VAL A 43 -13.88 16.19 2.41
N GLU A 44 -14.00 17.22 1.57
CA GLU A 44 -15.31 17.61 1.03
C GLU A 44 -15.76 16.68 -0.11
N GLU A 45 -14.82 16.08 -0.84
CA GLU A 45 -15.11 15.17 -1.94
C GLU A 45 -15.57 13.81 -1.43
N VAL A 46 -15.01 13.31 -0.34
CA VAL A 46 -15.39 12.00 0.22
C VAL A 46 -16.86 11.96 0.64
N LYS A 47 -17.43 13.08 1.11
CA LYS A 47 -18.85 13.21 1.47
C LYS A 47 -19.80 13.03 0.28
N ASN A 48 -19.30 13.24 -0.95
CA ASN A 48 -20.06 12.97 -2.17
C ASN A 48 -20.02 11.50 -2.58
N ILE A 49 -19.04 10.73 -2.07
CA ILE A 49 -18.82 9.32 -2.38
C ILE A 49 -19.49 8.41 -1.34
N VAL A 50 -19.44 8.79 -0.07
CA VAL A 50 -20.06 8.06 1.04
C VAL A 50 -20.78 9.03 1.95
N SER A 51 -22.02 8.73 2.30
CA SER A 51 -22.78 9.48 3.31
C SER A 51 -23.45 8.54 4.30
N PHE A 52 -23.70 9.04 5.49
CA PHE A 52 -24.38 8.33 6.57
C PHE A 52 -25.68 9.04 6.94
N PRO A 53 -26.73 8.33 7.41
CA PRO A 53 -27.96 8.94 7.90
C PRO A 53 -27.71 9.98 9.00
N SER A 54 -26.68 9.74 9.82
CA SER A 54 -26.23 10.64 10.89
C SER A 54 -25.57 11.94 10.39
N ASP A 55 -25.33 12.11 9.08
CA ASP A 55 -24.85 13.37 8.48
C ASP A 55 -25.81 14.54 8.74
N ILE A 56 -27.10 14.27 8.93
CA ILE A 56 -28.15 15.28 9.16
C ILE A 56 -27.95 16.03 10.49
N GLN A 57 -27.18 15.48 11.43
CA GLN A 57 -26.95 16.07 12.77
C GLN A 57 -25.57 16.76 12.93
N GLN A 58 -24.75 16.86 11.87
CA GLN A 58 -23.36 17.40 11.92
C GLN A 58 -22.45 16.71 12.95
N THR A 59 -22.71 15.45 13.30
CA THR A 59 -21.96 14.73 14.34
C THR A 59 -20.74 13.98 13.80
N ILE A 60 -20.55 13.92 12.47
CA ILE A 60 -19.51 13.10 11.83
C ILE A 60 -18.23 13.91 11.56
N ARG A 61 -17.12 13.40 12.09
CA ARG A 61 -15.77 13.87 11.80
C ARG A 61 -15.09 12.94 10.81
N TRP A 62 -14.66 13.51 9.68
CA TRP A 62 -13.85 12.85 8.66
C TRP A 62 -12.38 13.22 8.85
N THR A 63 -11.55 12.24 9.19
CA THR A 63 -10.12 12.45 9.44
C THR A 63 -9.30 11.76 8.34
N PRO A 64 -8.62 12.51 7.47
CA PRO A 64 -7.74 11.93 6.46
C PRO A 64 -6.52 11.29 7.14
N ILE A 65 -6.19 10.07 6.73
CA ILE A 65 -5.04 9.32 7.23
C ILE A 65 -3.96 9.29 6.15
N SER A 66 -2.74 9.68 6.53
CA SER A 66 -1.60 9.73 5.63
C SER A 66 -0.29 9.62 6.40
N ILE A 67 0.77 9.19 5.72
CA ILE A 67 2.15 9.28 6.23
C ILE A 67 2.64 10.74 6.33
N TYR A 68 2.00 11.68 5.62
CA TYR A 68 2.32 13.12 5.68
C TYR A 68 1.48 13.85 6.75
N LYS A 69 2.13 14.69 7.58
CA LYS A 69 1.50 15.36 8.74
C LYS A 69 0.34 16.31 8.41
N LYS A 70 0.29 16.88 7.19
CA LYS A 70 -0.71 17.89 6.78
C LYS A 70 -1.43 17.49 5.49
N ALA A 71 -1.73 16.20 5.35
CA ALA A 71 -2.40 15.71 4.14
C ALA A 71 -3.83 16.25 4.06
N THR A 72 -4.12 17.01 3.00
CA THR A 72 -5.47 17.45 2.63
C THR A 72 -6.19 16.43 1.75
N TYR A 73 -5.45 15.48 1.18
CA TYR A 73 -5.94 14.39 0.36
C TYR A 73 -5.47 13.05 0.94
N ALA A 74 -6.37 12.08 1.03
CA ALA A 74 -6.06 10.75 1.54
C ALA A 74 -6.86 9.67 0.81
N ARG A 75 -6.29 8.47 0.76
CA ARG A 75 -7.01 7.24 0.37
C ARG A 75 -7.76 6.64 1.55
N VAL A 76 -7.24 6.83 2.76
CA VAL A 76 -7.77 6.24 4.00
C VAL A 76 -8.37 7.36 4.85
N PHE A 77 -9.59 7.14 5.34
CA PHE A 77 -10.28 8.06 6.23
C PHE A 77 -10.77 7.32 7.47
N CYS A 78 -10.58 7.94 8.63
CA CYS A 78 -11.32 7.60 9.83
C CYS A 78 -12.59 8.44 9.88
N VAL A 79 -13.72 7.77 10.06
CA VAL A 79 -15.02 8.38 10.26
C VAL A 79 -15.40 8.16 11.72
N ASN A 80 -15.69 9.22 12.45
CA ASN A 80 -16.07 9.15 13.86
C ASN A 80 -17.34 9.96 14.10
N SER A 81 -18.28 9.41 14.87
CA SER A 81 -19.53 10.07 15.25
C SER A 81 -19.76 9.97 16.76
N SER A 82 -20.48 10.95 17.33
CA SER A 82 -20.96 10.87 18.72
C SER A 82 -22.10 9.86 18.89
N THR A 83 -22.81 9.54 17.81
CA THR A 83 -23.90 8.56 17.72
C THR A 83 -23.51 7.42 16.77
N THR A 84 -24.34 6.38 16.67
CA THR A 84 -24.14 5.33 15.66
C THR A 84 -24.20 5.92 14.25
N LEU A 85 -23.34 5.43 13.35
CA LEU A 85 -23.25 5.90 11.96
C LEU A 85 -24.47 5.48 11.14
N GLY A 86 -25.02 4.28 11.39
CA GLY A 86 -26.10 3.70 10.59
C GLY A 86 -25.63 3.21 9.22
N THR A 87 -26.58 2.76 8.40
CA THR A 87 -26.35 2.22 7.05
C THR A 87 -25.68 3.27 6.15
N ALA A 88 -24.50 2.97 5.62
CA ALA A 88 -23.80 3.90 4.74
C ALA A 88 -24.35 3.83 3.32
N MET A 89 -24.49 4.97 2.67
CA MET A 89 -24.87 5.09 1.27
C MET A 89 -23.63 5.30 0.42
N LEU A 90 -23.30 4.34 -0.44
CA LEU A 90 -22.24 4.49 -1.43
C LEU A 90 -22.80 5.18 -2.66
N LYS A 91 -22.08 6.18 -3.18
CA LYS A 91 -22.50 7.01 -4.30
C LYS A 91 -21.44 7.04 -5.38
N SER A 92 -21.88 7.18 -6.62
CA SER A 92 -21.01 7.52 -7.73
C SER A 92 -20.56 8.97 -7.61
N PRO A 93 -19.49 9.38 -8.30
CA PRO A 93 -19.09 10.78 -8.38
C PRO A 93 -20.14 11.72 -9.00
N ALA A 94 -21.16 11.17 -9.66
CA ALA A 94 -22.33 11.90 -10.17
C ALA A 94 -23.48 11.99 -9.15
N GLY A 95 -23.30 11.47 -7.93
CA GLY A 95 -24.29 11.49 -6.86
C GLY A 95 -25.33 10.35 -6.91
N LEU A 96 -25.20 9.41 -7.84
CA LEU A 96 -26.11 8.26 -7.94
C LEU A 96 -25.80 7.25 -6.83
N VAL A 97 -26.81 6.80 -6.09
CA VAL A 97 -26.64 5.71 -5.10
C VAL A 97 -26.28 4.42 -5.83
N LEU A 98 -25.13 3.85 -5.46
CA LEU A 98 -24.61 2.58 -5.99
C LEU A 98 -24.98 1.39 -5.10
N GLY A 99 -25.18 1.62 -3.80
CA GLY A 99 -25.55 0.57 -2.85
C GLY A 99 -25.60 1.09 -1.41
N GLU A 100 -26.18 0.28 -0.55
CA GLU A 100 -26.29 0.49 0.89
C GLU A 100 -25.36 -0.50 1.61
N VAL A 101 -24.77 -0.08 2.72
CA VAL A 101 -23.81 -0.89 3.48
C VAL A 101 -24.21 -0.89 4.95
N GLU A 102 -24.66 -2.05 5.41
CA GLU A 102 -24.99 -2.25 6.82
C GLU A 102 -23.70 -2.33 7.67
N PRO A 103 -23.70 -1.74 8.89
CA PRO A 103 -22.53 -1.76 9.77
C PRO A 103 -21.97 -3.15 10.09
N GLU A 104 -22.85 -4.14 10.21
CA GLU A 104 -22.50 -5.53 10.56
C GLU A 104 -21.77 -6.25 9.42
N GLU A 105 -22.07 -5.90 8.17
CA GLU A 105 -21.48 -6.53 6.98
C GLU A 105 -20.24 -5.77 6.50
N GLY A 106 -20.29 -4.44 6.53
CA GLY A 106 -19.28 -3.60 5.90
C GLY A 106 -19.25 -3.76 4.37
N PHE A 107 -18.24 -3.17 3.73
CA PHE A 107 -18.08 -3.25 2.28
C PHE A 107 -16.63 -3.51 1.90
N MET A 108 -16.44 -4.26 0.81
CA MET A 108 -15.14 -4.55 0.24
C MET A 108 -15.24 -4.85 -1.27
N ASP A 109 -14.41 -4.18 -2.07
CA ASP A 109 -14.16 -4.53 -3.47
C ASP A 109 -12.97 -5.50 -3.57
N VAL A 110 -13.26 -6.80 -3.50
CA VAL A 110 -12.25 -7.87 -3.61
C VAL A 110 -11.47 -7.78 -4.92
N LYS A 111 -12.13 -7.43 -6.03
CA LYS A 111 -11.47 -7.35 -7.34
C LYS A 111 -10.46 -6.21 -7.37
N ALA A 112 -10.80 -5.06 -6.81
CA ALA A 112 -9.87 -3.93 -6.70
C ALA A 112 -8.66 -4.27 -5.83
N ILE A 113 -8.87 -4.94 -4.69
CA ILE A 113 -7.77 -5.40 -3.82
C ILE A 113 -6.88 -6.41 -4.56
N TYR A 114 -7.47 -7.41 -5.21
CA TYR A 114 -6.71 -8.42 -5.96
C TYR A 114 -5.88 -7.80 -7.09
N ALA A 115 -6.46 -6.84 -7.80
CA ALA A 115 -5.76 -6.08 -8.84
C ALA A 115 -4.61 -5.22 -8.28
N ALA A 116 -4.75 -4.63 -7.08
CA ALA A 116 -3.71 -3.81 -6.47
C ALA A 116 -2.44 -4.61 -6.13
N TYR A 117 -2.58 -5.90 -5.80
CA TYR A 117 -1.49 -6.76 -5.34
C TYR A 117 -1.08 -7.85 -6.33
N ASP A 118 -1.60 -7.84 -7.56
CA ASP A 118 -1.41 -8.90 -8.56
C ASP A 118 -1.68 -10.27 -7.92
N ILE A 119 -2.84 -10.44 -7.27
CA ILE A 119 -3.17 -11.70 -6.57
C ILE A 119 -3.38 -12.82 -7.58
N ASP A 120 -4.20 -12.56 -8.60
CA ASP A 120 -4.38 -13.45 -9.73
C ASP A 120 -3.44 -13.07 -10.87
N ARG A 121 -3.09 -14.07 -11.71
CA ARG A 121 -2.26 -13.84 -12.90
C ARG A 121 -2.93 -12.86 -13.83
N ARG A 122 -2.14 -11.89 -14.29
CA ARG A 122 -2.60 -10.91 -15.27
C ARG A 122 -2.83 -11.60 -16.62
N GLN A 123 -3.89 -11.23 -17.30
CA GLN A 123 -4.19 -11.69 -18.67
C GLN A 123 -4.24 -10.48 -19.62
N PRO A 124 -3.08 -9.99 -20.10
CA PRO A 124 -3.05 -8.96 -21.12
C PRO A 124 -3.69 -9.46 -22.43
N SER A 125 -4.22 -8.53 -23.24
CA SER A 125 -4.79 -8.86 -24.55
C SER A 125 -3.75 -9.48 -25.46
N LYS A 126 -4.16 -10.32 -26.42
CA LYS A 126 -3.26 -10.99 -27.36
C LYS A 126 -2.28 -10.02 -28.03
N ALA A 127 -2.79 -8.91 -28.58
CA ALA A 127 -1.98 -7.87 -29.21
C ALA A 127 -0.95 -7.26 -28.24
N ARG A 128 -1.32 -7.07 -26.97
CA ARG A 128 -0.42 -6.54 -25.94
C ARG A 128 0.66 -7.55 -25.57
N SER A 129 0.28 -8.82 -25.42
CA SER A 129 1.22 -9.91 -25.14
C SER A 129 2.23 -10.07 -26.26
N GLU A 130 1.79 -10.07 -27.52
CA GLU A 130 2.67 -10.14 -28.71
C GLU A 130 3.65 -8.97 -28.75
N ALA A 131 3.18 -7.74 -28.57
CA ALA A 131 4.04 -6.55 -28.55
C ALA A 131 5.08 -6.61 -27.42
N LEU A 132 4.70 -7.05 -26.21
CA LEU A 132 5.62 -7.20 -25.09
C LEU A 132 6.66 -8.30 -25.35
N SER A 133 6.26 -9.44 -25.92
CA SER A 133 7.16 -10.53 -26.27
C SER A 133 8.22 -10.10 -27.28
N THR A 134 7.83 -9.37 -28.34
CA THR A 134 8.81 -8.82 -29.30
C THR A 134 9.82 -7.89 -28.63
N VAL A 135 9.39 -7.02 -27.71
CA VAL A 135 10.31 -6.15 -26.97
C VAL A 135 11.24 -6.96 -26.06
N ILE A 136 10.73 -8.01 -25.42
CA ILE A 136 11.51 -8.92 -24.57
C ILE A 136 12.62 -9.60 -25.38
N GLU A 137 12.27 -10.17 -26.55
CA GLU A 137 13.22 -10.82 -27.46
C GLU A 137 14.32 -9.85 -27.91
N ASN A 138 13.93 -8.66 -28.37
CA ASN A 138 14.88 -7.62 -28.78
C ASN A 138 15.80 -7.18 -27.63
N CYS A 139 15.27 -7.02 -26.42
CA CYS A 139 16.08 -6.66 -25.25
C CYS A 139 17.06 -7.79 -24.90
N ASN A 140 16.66 -9.05 -24.95
CA ASN A 140 17.54 -10.19 -24.68
C ASN A 140 18.69 -10.27 -25.69
N ALA A 141 18.40 -10.14 -26.99
CA ALA A 141 19.42 -10.13 -28.04
C ALA A 141 20.42 -8.99 -27.83
N LEU A 142 19.92 -7.79 -27.51
CA LEU A 142 20.76 -6.62 -27.26
C LEU A 142 21.61 -6.77 -25.99
N ILE A 143 21.08 -7.36 -24.91
CA ILE A 143 21.85 -7.66 -23.69
C ILE A 143 22.99 -8.63 -24.01
N GLU A 144 22.73 -9.66 -24.81
CA GLU A 144 23.74 -10.63 -25.22
C GLU A 144 24.85 -9.97 -26.04
N GLU A 145 24.50 -9.12 -27.00
CA GLU A 145 25.46 -8.42 -27.84
C GLU A 145 26.32 -7.45 -27.04
N ILE A 146 25.71 -6.62 -26.18
CA ILE A 146 26.42 -5.68 -25.30
C ILE A 146 27.35 -6.43 -24.34
N SER A 147 26.97 -7.63 -23.89
CA SER A 147 27.83 -8.43 -22.99
C SER A 147 29.14 -8.89 -23.63
N LYS A 148 29.23 -8.87 -24.96
CA LYS A 148 30.45 -9.23 -25.73
C LYS A 148 31.38 -8.03 -25.93
N GLU A 149 30.90 -6.81 -25.72
CA GLU A 149 31.69 -5.60 -25.89
C GLU A 149 32.71 -5.43 -24.75
N LYS A 150 33.98 -5.14 -25.08
CA LYS A 150 35.03 -4.79 -24.11
C LYS A 150 34.96 -3.30 -23.73
N THR A 151 33.79 -2.82 -23.35
CA THR A 151 33.60 -1.41 -22.98
C THR A 151 33.30 -1.26 -21.49
N ASP A 152 33.85 -0.20 -20.86
CA ASP A 152 33.59 0.11 -19.45
C ASP A 152 32.19 0.70 -19.19
N ARG A 153 31.43 1.02 -20.25
CA ARG A 153 30.09 1.61 -20.15
C ARG A 153 29.03 0.53 -20.29
N LEU A 154 28.71 -0.16 -19.20
CA LEU A 154 27.54 -1.05 -19.18
C LEU A 154 26.24 -0.26 -19.40
N ASN A 155 25.49 -0.63 -20.44
CA ASN A 155 24.19 -0.03 -20.74
C ASN A 155 23.07 -0.71 -19.94
N LYS A 156 22.49 0.01 -18.98
CA LYS A 156 21.40 -0.46 -18.12
C LYS A 156 20.03 -0.57 -18.80
N TRP A 157 19.80 0.17 -19.88
CA TRP A 157 18.45 0.37 -20.42
C TRP A 157 17.81 -0.90 -20.98
N PRO A 158 18.52 -1.78 -21.70
CA PRO A 158 17.94 -3.04 -22.18
C PRO A 158 17.46 -3.92 -21.02
N LEU A 159 18.25 -4.07 -19.96
CA LEU A 159 17.86 -4.86 -18.80
C LEU A 159 16.69 -4.23 -18.03
N PHE A 160 16.68 -2.90 -17.88
CA PHE A 160 15.56 -2.20 -17.27
C PHE A 160 14.27 -2.37 -18.08
N THR A 161 14.32 -2.17 -19.40
CA THR A 161 13.17 -2.33 -20.29
C THR A 161 12.65 -3.77 -20.26
N LEU A 162 13.53 -4.76 -20.39
CA LEU A 162 13.19 -6.17 -20.22
C LEU A 162 12.43 -6.40 -18.91
N THR A 163 12.99 -5.93 -17.80
CA THR A 163 12.39 -6.09 -16.46
C THR A 163 10.99 -5.49 -16.41
N ARG A 164 10.79 -4.29 -16.99
CA ARG A 164 9.47 -3.63 -17.04
C ARG A 164 8.49 -4.41 -17.92
N CYS A 165 8.93 -4.96 -19.04
CA CYS A 165 8.10 -5.81 -19.89
C CYS A 165 7.67 -7.09 -19.17
N LEU A 166 8.58 -7.77 -18.47
CA LEU A 166 8.26 -8.97 -17.68
C LEU A 166 7.24 -8.67 -16.57
N MET A 167 7.43 -7.56 -15.84
CA MET A 167 6.48 -7.11 -14.81
C MET A 167 5.08 -6.82 -15.38
N GLU A 168 4.99 -6.27 -16.60
CA GLU A 168 3.71 -5.93 -17.22
C GLU A 168 3.03 -7.14 -17.87
N LEU A 169 3.83 -8.07 -18.40
CA LEU A 169 3.37 -9.30 -19.02
C LEU A 169 2.81 -10.26 -17.98
N ASP A 170 3.65 -10.66 -17.01
CA ASP A 170 3.25 -11.56 -15.93
C ASP A 170 4.28 -11.52 -14.77
N SER A 171 3.99 -10.71 -13.75
CA SER A 171 4.86 -10.58 -12.57
C SER A 171 4.94 -11.83 -11.70
N ILE A 172 4.01 -12.77 -11.85
CA ILE A 172 3.97 -14.03 -11.10
C ILE A 172 4.87 -15.06 -11.78
N GLN A 173 4.71 -15.24 -13.10
CA GLN A 173 5.51 -16.19 -13.87
C GLN A 173 6.99 -15.82 -13.89
N TYR A 174 7.31 -14.53 -14.05
CA TYR A 174 8.69 -14.07 -14.20
C TYR A 174 9.30 -13.53 -12.90
N HIS A 175 8.73 -13.87 -11.73
CA HIS A 175 9.09 -13.28 -10.44
C HIS A 175 10.60 -13.32 -10.16
N ASP A 176 11.22 -14.50 -10.26
CA ASP A 176 12.64 -14.67 -9.94
C ASP A 176 13.55 -13.94 -10.93
N GLN A 177 13.20 -13.95 -12.22
CA GLN A 177 13.93 -13.21 -13.25
C GLN A 177 13.83 -11.69 -13.01
N ILE A 178 12.67 -11.19 -12.63
CA ILE A 178 12.47 -9.77 -12.28
C ILE A 178 13.36 -9.40 -11.10
N LEU A 179 13.38 -10.20 -10.03
CA LEU A 179 14.24 -9.94 -8.87
C LEU A 179 15.73 -9.98 -9.22
N ALA A 180 16.17 -10.95 -10.02
CA ALA A 180 17.55 -11.06 -10.48
C ALA A 180 17.96 -9.84 -11.33
N ASN A 181 17.11 -9.42 -12.26
CA ASN A 181 17.37 -8.25 -13.10
C ASN A 181 17.44 -6.95 -12.26
N LEU A 182 16.50 -6.75 -11.33
CA LEU A 182 16.51 -5.58 -10.44
C LEU A 182 17.75 -5.55 -9.55
N LYS A 183 18.17 -6.70 -9.04
CA LYS A 183 19.40 -6.82 -8.25
C LYS A 183 20.62 -6.42 -9.08
N ARG A 184 20.76 -6.96 -10.29
CA ARG A 184 21.85 -6.63 -11.21
C ARG A 184 21.86 -5.14 -11.58
N LEU A 185 20.69 -4.55 -11.82
CA LEU A 185 20.55 -3.10 -12.02
C LEU A 185 21.03 -2.30 -10.80
N ALA A 186 20.69 -2.74 -9.59
CA ALA A 186 21.00 -2.03 -8.35
C ALA A 186 22.49 -2.12 -7.94
N ASP A 187 23.09 -3.29 -8.16
CA ASP A 187 24.42 -3.63 -7.66
C ASP A 187 25.51 -3.31 -8.69
N GLU A 188 25.23 -3.53 -9.98
CA GLU A 188 26.24 -3.48 -11.04
C GLU A 188 26.03 -2.33 -12.04
N LEU A 189 24.81 -2.17 -12.58
CA LEU A 189 24.59 -1.37 -13.81
C LEU A 189 24.17 0.09 -13.56
N ASP A 190 23.43 0.35 -12.50
CA ASP A 190 22.95 1.70 -12.16
C ASP A 190 22.91 1.96 -10.65
N PRO A 191 24.08 1.98 -9.97
CA PRO A 191 24.15 2.21 -8.53
C PRO A 191 23.50 3.54 -8.09
N GLN A 192 23.44 4.53 -8.98
CA GLN A 192 22.78 5.83 -8.72
C GLN A 192 21.27 5.69 -8.44
N ARG A 193 20.61 4.65 -8.97
CA ARG A 193 19.18 4.36 -8.75
C ARG A 193 18.95 3.11 -7.90
N ARG A 194 19.98 2.64 -7.19
CA ARG A 194 19.94 1.43 -6.36
C ARG A 194 18.69 1.34 -5.48
N GLU A 195 18.34 2.43 -4.80
CA GLU A 195 17.18 2.42 -3.89
C GLU A 195 15.85 2.29 -4.64
N MET A 196 15.70 2.87 -5.82
CA MET A 196 14.52 2.67 -6.67
C MET A 196 14.34 1.18 -7.02
N TYR A 197 15.43 0.49 -7.39
CA TYR A 197 15.36 -0.94 -7.70
C TYR A 197 15.10 -1.80 -6.45
N ARG A 198 15.68 -1.43 -5.31
CA ARG A 198 15.39 -2.09 -4.02
C ARG A 198 13.92 -1.95 -3.64
N ASP A 199 13.33 -0.78 -3.81
CA ASP A 199 11.91 -0.55 -3.58
C ASP A 199 11.04 -1.41 -4.53
N MET A 200 11.44 -1.51 -5.81
CA MET A 200 10.76 -2.40 -6.76
C MET A 200 10.85 -3.88 -6.34
N MET A 201 12.03 -4.34 -5.88
CA MET A 201 12.20 -5.71 -5.38
C MET A 201 11.36 -5.97 -4.13
N ALA A 202 11.39 -5.06 -3.16
CA ALA A 202 10.60 -5.17 -1.93
C ALA A 202 9.09 -5.21 -2.25
N GLN A 203 8.64 -4.41 -3.22
CA GLN A 203 7.26 -4.46 -3.70
C GLN A 203 6.91 -5.82 -4.35
N GLN A 204 7.80 -6.39 -5.17
CA GLN A 204 7.57 -7.71 -5.76
C GLN A 204 7.47 -8.79 -4.69
N ARG A 205 8.36 -8.77 -3.69
CA ARG A 205 8.34 -9.70 -2.55
C ARG A 205 7.09 -9.55 -1.71
N LEU A 206 6.66 -8.32 -1.44
CA LEU A 206 5.41 -8.04 -0.74
C LEU A 206 4.22 -8.68 -1.46
N LYS A 207 4.08 -8.45 -2.76
CA LYS A 207 3.00 -9.04 -3.56
C LYS A 207 3.04 -10.56 -3.53
N ALA A 208 4.23 -11.16 -3.67
CA ALA A 208 4.41 -12.61 -3.57
C ALA A 208 4.03 -13.15 -2.18
N HIS A 209 4.37 -12.42 -1.11
CA HIS A 209 3.99 -12.79 0.24
C HIS A 209 2.47 -12.73 0.46
N LEU A 210 1.78 -11.69 -0.02
CA LEU A 210 0.32 -11.59 0.07
C LEU A 210 -0.41 -12.72 -0.69
N ARG A 211 0.22 -13.28 -1.73
CA ARG A 211 -0.29 -14.44 -2.48
C ARG A 211 -0.02 -15.79 -1.81
N SER A 212 0.86 -15.86 -0.81
CA SER A 212 1.24 -17.14 -0.21
C SER A 212 0.01 -17.84 0.35
N VAL A 213 -0.07 -19.15 0.14
CA VAL A 213 -1.11 -20.01 0.71
C VAL A 213 -0.60 -20.70 1.96
N ASP A 214 -1.48 -20.90 2.93
CA ASP A 214 -1.19 -21.72 4.10
C ASP A 214 -1.44 -23.21 3.84
N GLU A 215 -1.31 -24.03 4.89
CA GLU A 215 -1.49 -25.49 4.84
C GLU A 215 -2.90 -25.90 4.38
N ASN A 216 -3.90 -25.03 4.56
CA ASN A 216 -5.29 -25.26 4.14
C ASN A 216 -5.54 -24.78 2.70
N GLY A 217 -4.53 -24.20 2.04
CA GLY A 217 -4.66 -23.61 0.70
C GLY A 217 -5.29 -22.21 0.69
N GLU A 218 -5.49 -21.58 1.85
CA GLU A 218 -6.04 -20.23 1.94
C GLU A 218 -4.95 -19.18 1.69
N ARG A 219 -5.22 -18.21 0.82
CA ARG A 219 -4.26 -17.14 0.54
C ARG A 219 -4.21 -16.18 1.72
N LEU A 220 -3.02 -15.69 2.05
CA LEU A 220 -2.82 -14.71 3.13
C LEU A 220 -3.72 -13.48 2.97
N VAL A 221 -3.84 -12.96 1.74
CA VAL A 221 -4.71 -11.80 1.46
C VAL A 221 -6.17 -12.08 1.83
N ASP A 222 -6.68 -13.30 1.61
CA ASP A 222 -8.06 -13.68 1.89
C ASP A 222 -8.32 -13.63 3.41
N LYS A 223 -7.37 -14.17 4.19
CA LYS A 223 -7.42 -14.14 5.66
C LYS A 223 -7.43 -12.71 6.20
N ILE A 224 -6.75 -11.79 5.52
CA ILE A 224 -6.73 -10.37 5.90
C ILE A 224 -8.08 -9.73 5.61
N ILE A 225 -8.57 -9.86 4.39
CA ILE A 225 -9.71 -9.08 3.93
C ILE A 225 -11.05 -9.62 4.47
N TYR A 226 -11.14 -10.93 4.75
CA TYR A 226 -12.31 -11.54 5.39
C TYR A 226 -12.26 -11.51 6.93
N SER A 227 -11.26 -10.85 7.53
CA SER A 227 -11.22 -10.63 8.98
C SER A 227 -12.31 -9.67 9.47
N GLY A 228 -12.79 -8.77 8.60
CA GLY A 228 -13.84 -7.80 8.90
C GLY A 228 -13.49 -6.90 10.09
N ASN A 229 -14.43 -6.78 11.03
CA ASN A 229 -14.24 -5.98 12.24
C ASN A 229 -13.30 -6.64 13.26
N ARG A 230 -13.01 -7.95 13.18
CA ARG A 230 -12.07 -8.61 14.11
C ARG A 230 -10.63 -8.17 13.89
N GLY A 231 -10.34 -7.73 12.66
CA GLY A 231 -9.00 -7.34 12.25
C GLY A 231 -8.07 -8.52 12.01
N ALA A 232 -6.99 -8.24 11.32
CA ALA A 232 -6.04 -9.23 10.83
C ALA A 232 -4.62 -8.96 11.34
N GLN A 233 -3.87 -10.05 11.44
CA GLN A 233 -2.44 -10.02 11.60
C GLN A 233 -1.73 -10.05 10.24
N LEU A 234 -0.77 -9.15 10.05
CA LEU A 234 0.13 -9.15 8.90
C LEU A 234 1.59 -9.24 9.36
N ARG A 235 2.36 -10.17 8.80
CA ARG A 235 3.78 -10.36 9.12
C ARG A 235 4.62 -10.19 7.86
N LEU A 236 5.34 -9.07 7.72
CA LEU A 236 6.22 -8.78 6.60
C LEU A 236 7.67 -8.70 7.05
N LYS A 237 8.29 -9.85 7.34
CA LYS A 237 9.68 -9.89 7.81
C LYS A 237 10.69 -9.93 6.67
N ASN A 238 11.81 -9.21 6.82
CA ASN A 238 12.97 -9.34 5.93
C ASN A 238 12.69 -9.11 4.43
N LEU A 239 11.74 -8.24 4.09
CA LEU A 239 11.39 -7.97 2.69
C LEU A 239 12.17 -6.80 2.09
N GLY A 240 12.84 -6.01 2.94
CA GLY A 240 13.57 -4.80 2.55
C GLY A 240 12.64 -3.61 2.32
N LEU A 241 11.47 -3.59 2.96
CA LEU A 241 10.50 -2.51 2.80
C LEU A 241 11.00 -1.22 3.45
N ARG A 242 10.79 -0.10 2.76
CA ARG A 242 11.09 1.25 3.25
C ARG A 242 9.84 2.11 3.44
N SER A 243 8.76 1.75 2.76
CA SER A 243 7.47 2.44 2.83
C SER A 243 6.31 1.45 2.74
N LEU A 244 5.21 1.78 3.43
CA LEU A 244 3.98 0.99 3.46
C LEU A 244 2.86 1.62 2.64
N LYS A 245 3.10 2.72 1.92
CA LYS A 245 2.07 3.41 1.11
C LYS A 245 1.28 2.48 0.18
N ARG A 246 1.92 1.44 -0.36
CA ARG A 246 1.26 0.47 -1.25
C ARG A 246 0.30 -0.48 -0.55
N LEU A 247 0.27 -0.49 0.79
CA LEU A 247 -0.65 -1.28 1.61
C LEU A 247 -1.92 -0.52 2.01
N GLU A 248 -2.11 0.73 1.56
CA GLU A 248 -3.33 1.50 1.82
C GLU A 248 -4.63 0.72 1.52
N PRO A 249 -4.75 -0.10 0.44
CA PRO A 249 -5.94 -0.93 0.21
C PRO A 249 -6.27 -1.94 1.32
N LEU A 250 -5.30 -2.31 2.16
CA LEU A 250 -5.48 -3.23 3.30
C LEU A 250 -5.55 -2.49 4.66
N ALA A 251 -5.51 -1.15 4.66
CA ALA A 251 -5.40 -0.35 5.86
C ALA A 251 -6.52 -0.59 6.89
N ALA A 252 -7.74 -0.85 6.42
CA ALA A 252 -8.92 -1.04 7.26
C ALA A 252 -8.94 -2.37 8.02
N PHE A 253 -8.11 -3.34 7.63
CA PHE A 253 -8.15 -4.70 8.16
C PHE A 253 -7.04 -4.98 9.17
N ILE A 254 -5.90 -4.30 9.08
CA ILE A 254 -4.71 -4.65 9.87
C ILE A 254 -4.79 -4.06 11.28
N THR A 255 -4.74 -4.92 12.28
CA THR A 255 -4.72 -4.56 13.72
C THR A 255 -3.42 -4.99 14.38
N ILE A 256 -2.76 -6.05 13.88
CA ILE A 256 -1.48 -6.55 14.37
C ILE A 256 -0.50 -6.58 13.21
N PHE A 257 0.63 -5.90 13.35
CA PHE A 257 1.65 -5.83 12.30
C PHE A 257 3.03 -6.18 12.85
N ASP A 258 3.64 -7.23 12.32
CA ASP A 258 5.08 -7.47 12.45
C ASP A 258 5.83 -7.10 11.16
N ALA A 259 6.68 -6.08 11.25
CA ALA A 259 7.48 -5.53 10.15
C ALA A 259 8.99 -5.64 10.43
N SER A 260 9.40 -6.66 11.20
CA SER A 260 10.79 -6.84 11.62
C SER A 260 11.77 -7.06 10.47
N GLY A 261 12.99 -6.55 10.60
CA GLY A 261 14.08 -6.78 9.63
C GLY A 261 13.87 -6.08 8.27
N ASN A 262 13.21 -4.94 8.26
CA ASN A 262 13.06 -4.12 7.06
C ASN A 262 13.98 -2.88 7.13
N ALA A 263 13.68 -1.85 6.36
CA ALA A 263 14.47 -0.62 6.26
C ALA A 263 13.63 0.63 6.59
N PHE A 264 12.68 0.50 7.54
CA PHE A 264 11.90 1.62 8.04
C PHE A 264 12.76 2.54 8.90
N THR A 265 12.67 3.86 8.66
CA THR A 265 13.45 4.88 9.39
C THR A 265 12.59 5.71 10.35
N SER A 266 11.27 5.60 10.26
CA SER A 266 10.30 6.31 11.10
C SER A 266 9.04 5.47 11.28
N LEU A 267 8.36 5.66 12.42
CA LEU A 267 7.05 5.07 12.71
C LEU A 267 5.91 5.69 11.89
N CYS A 268 6.14 6.81 11.19
CA CYS A 268 5.09 7.47 10.39
C CYS A 268 4.54 6.59 9.26
N GLU A 269 5.33 5.64 8.75
CA GLU A 269 4.88 4.70 7.72
C GLU A 269 3.73 3.81 8.19
N PHE A 270 3.60 3.58 9.50
CA PHE A 270 2.55 2.77 10.09
C PHE A 270 1.27 3.55 10.38
N SER A 271 1.29 4.90 10.28
CA SER A 271 0.10 5.71 10.55
C SER A 271 -1.02 5.48 9.55
N ILE A 272 -0.76 4.80 8.43
CA ILE A 272 -1.78 4.38 7.47
C ILE A 272 -2.72 3.30 8.00
N PHE A 273 -2.41 2.65 9.13
CA PHE A 273 -3.22 1.62 9.78
C PHE A 273 -3.94 2.19 11.01
N PRO A 274 -5.12 2.81 10.84
CA PRO A 274 -5.82 3.49 11.94
C PRO A 274 -6.35 2.56 13.04
N ARG A 275 -6.32 1.24 12.80
CA ARG A 275 -6.77 0.20 13.74
C ARG A 275 -5.62 -0.57 14.38
N LEU A 276 -4.37 -0.16 14.15
CA LEU A 276 -3.20 -0.85 14.64
C LEU A 276 -3.11 -0.78 16.17
N THR A 277 -3.14 -1.94 16.82
CA THR A 277 -3.03 -2.12 18.27
C THR A 277 -1.70 -2.77 18.67
N TYR A 278 -1.12 -3.63 17.82
CA TYR A 278 0.18 -4.27 18.10
C TYR A 278 1.14 -4.05 16.93
N LEU A 279 2.34 -3.53 17.24
CA LEU A 279 3.38 -3.25 16.26
C LEU A 279 4.73 -3.82 16.71
N THR A 280 5.33 -4.65 15.86
CA THR A 280 6.73 -5.10 16.00
C THR A 280 7.54 -4.55 14.83
N VAL A 281 8.57 -3.75 15.11
CA VAL A 281 9.47 -3.14 14.13
C VAL A 281 10.93 -3.43 14.42
N ASP A 282 11.21 -4.56 15.07
CA ASP A 282 12.56 -4.96 15.45
C ASP A 282 13.50 -4.98 14.24
N SER A 283 14.78 -4.70 14.46
CA SER A 283 15.80 -4.69 13.39
C SER A 283 15.46 -3.77 12.21
N ASN A 284 14.94 -2.57 12.50
CA ASN A 284 14.76 -1.49 11.52
C ASN A 284 15.61 -0.28 11.89
N PRO A 285 16.12 0.52 10.94
CA PRO A 285 16.92 1.71 11.21
C PRO A 285 16.08 2.91 11.69
N ILE A 286 15.14 2.70 12.61
CA ILE A 286 14.29 3.75 13.20
C ILE A 286 15.13 4.57 14.19
N GLN A 287 15.14 5.88 14.00
CA GLN A 287 15.98 6.81 14.78
C GLN A 287 15.18 7.67 15.77
N SER A 288 13.85 7.63 15.74
CA SER A 288 13.02 8.43 16.64
C SER A 288 11.63 7.80 16.81
N ILE A 289 11.02 8.01 17.99
CA ILE A 289 9.63 7.64 18.28
C ILE A 289 8.66 8.82 18.29
N ALA A 290 9.06 10.00 17.78
CA ALA A 290 8.21 11.20 17.76
C ALA A 290 6.87 10.99 17.02
N ASP A 291 6.82 10.05 16.08
CA ASP A 291 5.61 9.74 15.30
C ASP A 291 4.64 8.79 16.03
N LEU A 292 4.94 8.35 17.26
CA LEU A 292 4.07 7.44 18.03
C LEU A 292 2.68 8.05 18.29
N CYS A 293 2.59 9.37 18.44
CA CYS A 293 1.31 10.10 18.58
C CYS A 293 0.36 9.92 17.38
N ARG A 294 0.86 9.38 16.26
CA ARG A 294 0.09 9.11 15.03
C ARG A 294 -0.48 7.70 14.99
N LEU A 295 -0.27 6.91 16.04
CA LEU A 295 -0.79 5.55 16.20
C LEU A 295 -1.69 5.51 17.45
N PRO A 296 -2.86 6.18 17.42
CA PRO A 296 -3.65 6.47 18.62
C PRO A 296 -4.28 5.24 19.29
N LYS A 297 -4.33 4.10 18.59
CA LYS A 297 -4.86 2.84 19.12
C LYS A 297 -3.76 1.84 19.50
N LEU A 298 -2.48 2.23 19.43
CA LEU A 298 -1.39 1.31 19.69
C LEU A 298 -1.28 0.99 21.18
N GLU A 299 -1.39 -0.30 21.51
CA GLU A 299 -1.30 -0.84 22.86
C GLU A 299 0.06 -1.48 23.13
N TYR A 300 0.68 -2.05 22.10
CA TYR A 300 1.96 -2.74 22.19
C TYR A 300 2.92 -2.33 21.08
N LEU A 301 4.16 -2.03 21.47
CA LEU A 301 5.24 -1.65 20.57
C LEU A 301 6.54 -2.39 20.92
N SER A 302 7.04 -3.21 19.99
CA SER A 302 8.38 -3.79 20.05
C SER A 302 9.29 -3.16 19.00
N MET A 303 10.48 -2.75 19.43
CA MET A 303 11.46 -2.02 18.60
C MET A 303 12.90 -2.43 18.92
N ALA A 304 13.12 -3.71 19.23
CA ALA A 304 14.44 -4.23 19.55
C ALA A 304 15.41 -4.02 18.38
N SER A 305 16.69 -3.75 18.67
CA SER A 305 17.72 -3.58 17.64
C SER A 305 17.39 -2.49 16.60
N THR A 306 16.79 -1.39 17.04
CA THR A 306 16.61 -0.18 16.21
C THR A 306 17.79 0.78 16.36
N ALA A 307 17.77 1.91 15.64
CA ALA A 307 18.83 2.91 15.66
C ALA A 307 18.62 4.02 16.72
N LEU A 308 17.78 3.76 17.72
CA LEU A 308 17.62 4.64 18.90
C LEU A 308 18.88 4.56 19.75
N CYS A 309 19.55 5.69 19.94
CA CYS A 309 20.86 5.73 20.61
C CYS A 309 20.98 6.84 21.65
N LYS A 310 20.01 7.76 21.73
CA LYS A 310 20.03 8.88 22.64
C LYS A 310 18.70 9.06 23.37
N VAL A 311 18.72 9.78 24.49
CA VAL A 311 17.52 10.07 25.28
C VAL A 311 16.56 10.97 24.49
N GLU A 312 17.08 11.89 23.68
CA GLU A 312 16.29 12.78 22.83
C GLU A 312 15.42 12.02 21.82
N ASP A 313 15.83 10.80 21.46
CA ASP A 313 15.09 9.96 20.52
C ASP A 313 13.74 9.51 21.11
N VAL A 314 13.62 9.49 22.45
CA VAL A 314 12.42 9.06 23.22
C VAL A 314 11.72 10.17 24.01
N LEU A 315 12.35 11.34 24.19
CA LEU A 315 11.76 12.50 24.88
C LEU A 315 10.34 12.87 24.41
N PRO A 316 10.00 12.85 23.10
CA PRO A 316 8.68 13.25 22.65
C PRO A 316 7.51 12.47 23.27
N VAL A 317 7.75 11.23 23.73
CA VAL A 317 6.72 10.39 24.38
C VAL A 317 6.67 10.63 25.89
N LEU A 318 7.76 11.11 26.49
CA LEU A 318 7.83 11.46 27.91
C LEU A 318 7.24 12.84 28.19
N GLU A 319 7.27 13.73 27.20
CA GLU A 319 6.77 15.11 27.32
C GLU A 319 5.30 15.28 26.92
N THR A 320 4.67 14.27 26.30
CA THR A 320 3.24 14.31 26.00
C THR A 320 2.43 14.10 27.29
N PRO A 321 1.66 15.11 27.77
CA PRO A 321 0.78 14.90 28.90
C PRO A 321 -0.30 13.87 28.53
N SER A 322 -0.47 12.89 29.42
CA SER A 322 -1.54 11.88 29.41
C SER A 322 -2.94 12.50 29.34
#